data_AF-A0A918KAA0-F1
#
_entry.id   AF-A0A918KAA0-F1
#
_cell.length_a   1.000
_cell.length_b   1.000
_cell.length_c   1.000
_cell.angle_alpha   90.00
_cell.angle_beta   90.00
_cell.angle_gamma   90.00
#
_symmetry.space_group_name_H-M   'P 1'
#
loop_
_entity.id
_entity.type
_entity.pdbx_description
1 polymer ?
#
loop_
_entity_poly.entity_id
_entity_poly.type
_entity_poly.pdbx_seq_one_letter_code
_entity_poly.pdbx_strand_id
1 'polypeptide(L)'
;MSVARDPIVFMRNPKVSKMAKIQVGLGFVAVAVSIFVLAAGMPVAMPLAAGLIMIVTALILLSREETPVCTITHNALEFKNPAPLGSLQLVPLNSIRSVSRQKRRFIVETSHQRKPVNLPIELFKPEEVEDLWSVLNDLVKPQYKENAQ
;
A
#
# COMPACT_ATOMS: atom_id res chain seq x y z
N MET A 1 -8.27 -5.91 -32.38
CA MET A 1 -9.17 -5.05 -31.57
C MET A 1 -8.85 -5.29 -30.10
N SER A 2 -8.18 -4.36 -29.42
CA SER A 2 -7.90 -4.50 -27.98
C SER A 2 -9.16 -4.11 -27.20
N VAL A 3 -9.84 -5.09 -26.61
CA VAL A 3 -10.87 -4.83 -25.60
C VAL A 3 -10.16 -4.10 -24.46
N ALA A 4 -10.41 -2.80 -24.33
CA ALA A 4 -9.92 -2.00 -23.21
C ALA A 4 -10.58 -2.54 -21.94
N ARG A 5 -9.90 -3.45 -21.24
CA ARG A 5 -10.29 -3.81 -19.88
C ARG A 5 -9.95 -2.62 -18.99
N ASP A 6 -10.93 -2.10 -18.28
CA ASP A 6 -10.71 -1.06 -17.28
C ASP A 6 -9.65 -1.54 -16.27
N PRO A 7 -8.72 -0.67 -15.83
CA PRO A 7 -7.67 -1.05 -14.90
C PRO A 7 -8.28 -1.50 -13.57
N ILE A 8 -7.85 -2.65 -13.07
CA ILE A 8 -8.29 -3.15 -11.76
C ILE A 8 -7.40 -2.50 -10.69
N VAL A 9 -8.01 -1.69 -9.83
CA VAL A 9 -7.30 -0.89 -8.82
C VAL A 9 -7.57 -1.46 -7.43
N PHE A 10 -6.50 -1.79 -6.71
CA PHE A 10 -6.55 -2.24 -5.32
C PHE A 10 -6.03 -1.14 -4.40
N MET A 11 -6.87 -0.79 -3.43
CA MET A 11 -6.66 0.38 -2.57
C MET A 11 -5.93 0.00 -1.29
N ARG A 12 -5.31 1.00 -0.66
CA ARG A 12 -4.63 0.79 0.62
C ARG A 12 -5.64 0.45 1.71
N ASN A 13 -5.23 -0.45 2.61
CA ASN A 13 -6.02 -0.80 3.79
C ASN A 13 -6.19 0.41 4.74
N PRO A 14 -7.44 0.84 5.05
CA PRO A 14 -7.70 1.97 5.93
C PRO A 14 -7.43 1.65 7.41
N LYS A 15 -7.08 0.41 7.79
CA LYS A 15 -6.70 0.09 9.18
C LYS A 15 -5.52 0.95 9.68
N VAL A 16 -4.63 1.37 8.79
CA VAL A 16 -3.54 2.31 9.11
C VAL A 16 -4.08 3.71 9.47
N SER A 17 -5.20 4.13 8.88
CA SER A 17 -5.84 5.43 9.14
C SER A 17 -6.47 5.53 10.53
N LYS A 18 -7.03 4.43 11.07
CA LYS A 18 -7.58 4.45 12.45
C LYS A 18 -6.50 4.76 13.50
N MET A 19 -5.34 4.14 13.38
CA MET A 19 -4.20 4.42 14.26
C MET A 19 -3.65 5.83 14.02
N ALA A 20 -3.58 6.29 12.76
CA ALA A 20 -3.15 7.64 12.44
C ALA A 20 -4.10 8.72 13.02
N LYS A 21 -5.42 8.54 12.95
CA LYS A 21 -6.40 9.45 13.57
C LYS A 21 -6.20 9.55 15.09
N ILE A 22 -5.95 8.42 15.75
CA ILE A 22 -5.64 8.39 17.19
C ILE A 22 -4.33 9.12 17.48
N GLN A 23 -3.30 8.92 16.66
CA GLN A 23 -2.02 9.62 16.80
C GLN A 23 -2.14 11.14 16.60
N VAL A 24 -2.97 11.63 15.68
CA VAL A 24 -3.25 13.07 15.53
C VAL A 24 -3.89 13.60 16.82
N GLY A 25 -4.90 12.91 17.35
CA GLY A 25 -5.58 13.32 18.59
C GLY A 25 -4.62 13.38 19.79
N LEU A 26 -3.82 12.32 19.98
CA LEU A 26 -2.81 12.25 21.05
C LEU A 26 -1.71 13.32 20.88
N GLY A 27 -1.25 13.54 19.65
CA GLY A 27 -0.29 14.58 19.32
C GLY A 27 -0.81 15.99 19.65
N PHE A 28 -2.08 16.27 19.33
CA PHE A 28 -2.70 17.57 19.63
C PHE A 28 -2.80 17.82 21.14
N VAL A 29 -3.21 16.80 21.91
CA VAL A 29 -3.25 16.86 23.37
C VAL A 29 -1.85 17.09 23.95
N ALA A 30 -0.84 16.37 23.46
CA ALA A 30 0.54 16.53 23.93
C ALA A 30 1.10 17.93 23.66
N VAL A 31 0.81 18.51 22.48
CA VAL A 31 1.18 19.89 22.15
C VAL A 31 0.45 20.89 23.06
N ALA A 32 -0.85 20.71 23.27
CA ALA A 32 -1.63 21.58 24.15
C ALA A 32 -1.10 21.57 25.59
N VAL A 33 -0.87 20.39 26.18
CA VAL A 33 -0.28 20.24 27.51
C VAL A 33 1.10 20.89 27.58
N SER A 34 1.93 20.67 26.56
CA SER A 34 3.26 21.28 26.49
C SER A 34 3.20 22.81 26.48
N ILE A 35 2.22 23.41 25.79
CA ILE A 35 2.00 24.87 25.79
C ILE A 35 1.61 25.38 27.19
N PHE A 36 0.73 24.67 27.92
CA PHE A 36 0.38 25.04 29.29
C PHE A 36 1.58 24.97 30.24
N VAL A 37 2.41 23.94 30.09
CA VAL A 37 3.63 23.76 30.91
C VAL A 37 4.70 24.81 30.55
N LEU A 38 4.79 25.22 29.27
CA LEU A 38 5.62 26.36 28.85
C LEU A 38 5.17 27.66 29.50
N ALA A 39 3.86 27.90 29.56
CA ALA A 39 3.29 29.09 30.21
C ALA A 39 3.58 29.13 31.73
N ALA A 40 3.80 27.97 32.34
CA ALA A 40 4.26 27.85 33.73
C ALA A 40 5.79 28.05 33.89
N GLY A 41 6.52 28.37 32.81
CA GLY A 41 7.95 28.70 32.84
C GLY A 41 8.90 27.50 32.76
N MET A 42 8.39 26.28 32.49
CA MET A 42 9.21 25.08 32.39
C MET A 42 9.64 24.78 30.94
N PRO A 43 10.85 24.25 30.70
CA PRO A 43 11.32 23.91 29.37
C PRO A 43 10.59 22.68 28.79
N VAL A 44 9.94 22.85 27.65
CA VAL A 44 9.11 21.82 26.99
C VAL A 44 9.48 21.57 25.52
N ALA A 45 10.66 22.01 25.09
CA ALA A 45 11.07 21.90 23.68
C ALA A 45 10.99 20.45 23.15
N MET A 46 11.40 19.47 23.96
CA MET A 46 11.37 18.04 23.61
C MET A 46 9.94 17.47 23.46
N PRO A 47 9.02 17.60 24.44
CA PRO A 47 7.65 17.10 24.28
C PRO A 47 6.87 17.85 23.18
N LEU A 48 7.13 19.15 22.98
CA LEU A 48 6.52 19.92 21.89
C LEU A 48 6.96 19.39 20.51
N ALA A 49 8.26 19.13 20.33
CA ALA A 49 8.79 18.53 19.11
C ALA A 49 8.24 17.11 18.86
N ALA A 50 8.16 16.27 19.90
CA ALA A 50 7.60 14.92 19.79
C ALA A 50 6.11 14.95 19.38
N GLY A 51 5.32 15.86 19.96
CA GLY A 51 3.92 16.07 19.59
C GLY A 51 3.76 16.48 18.13
N LEU A 52 4.58 17.43 17.66
CA LEU A 52 4.58 17.87 16.26
C LEU A 52 4.98 16.76 15.29
N ILE A 53 6.00 15.96 15.61
CA ILE A 53 6.44 14.83 14.77
C ILE A 53 5.31 13.78 14.65
N MET A 54 4.61 13.48 15.75
CA MET A 54 3.45 12.56 15.72
C MET A 54 2.32 13.08 14.83
N ILE A 55 2.00 14.38 14.90
CA ILE A 55 0.96 14.98 14.05
C ILE A 55 1.37 14.91 12.58
N VAL A 56 2.60 15.31 12.23
CA VAL A 56 3.08 15.31 10.84
C VAL A 56 3.12 13.90 10.26
N THR A 57 3.67 12.93 10.99
CA THR A 57 3.71 11.53 10.54
C THR A 57 2.31 10.95 10.36
N ALA A 58 1.38 11.25 11.27
CA ALA A 58 0.00 10.80 11.14
C ALA A 58 -0.74 11.47 9.97
N LEU A 59 -0.53 12.76 9.71
CA LEU A 59 -1.08 13.45 8.54
C LEU A 59 -0.55 12.88 7.23
N ILE A 60 0.74 12.54 7.16
CA ILE A 60 1.34 11.86 5.98
C ILE A 60 0.73 10.46 5.79
N LEU A 61 0.39 9.77 6.87
CA LEU A 61 -0.29 8.48 6.78
C LEU A 61 -1.73 8.62 6.29
N LEU A 62 -2.45 9.65 6.77
CA LEU A 62 -3.83 9.95 6.37
C LEU A 62 -3.92 10.46 4.91
N SER A 63 -2.95 11.26 4.46
CA SER A 63 -2.90 11.73 3.06
C SER A 63 -2.65 10.60 2.05
N ARG A 64 -2.31 9.40 2.52
CA ARG A 64 -2.05 8.21 1.70
C ARG A 64 -3.16 7.15 1.82
N GLU A 65 -4.31 7.50 2.40
CA GLU A 65 -5.43 6.55 2.60
C GLU A 65 -6.12 6.20 1.26
N GLU A 66 -6.21 7.15 0.33
CA GLU A 66 -6.83 6.96 -0.98
C GLU A 66 -5.83 6.60 -2.10
N THR A 67 -4.57 6.31 -1.75
CA THR A 67 -3.58 5.98 -2.78
C THR A 67 -3.72 4.53 -3.24
N PRO A 68 -3.78 4.27 -4.57
CA PRO A 68 -3.77 2.91 -5.09
C PRO A 68 -2.44 2.22 -4.76
N VAL A 69 -2.52 1.02 -4.19
CA VAL A 69 -1.33 0.23 -3.79
C VAL A 69 -0.92 -0.72 -4.89
N CYS A 70 -1.89 -1.33 -5.56
CA CYS A 70 -1.68 -2.17 -6.71
C CYS A 70 -2.66 -1.77 -7.81
N THR A 71 -2.19 -1.70 -9.05
CA THR A 71 -3.03 -1.47 -10.22
C THR A 71 -2.64 -2.46 -11.29
N ILE A 72 -3.61 -3.23 -11.76
CA ILE A 72 -3.41 -4.19 -12.85
C ILE A 72 -3.98 -3.55 -14.12
N THR A 73 -3.08 -3.11 -14.98
CA THR A 73 -3.41 -2.57 -16.30
C THR A 73 -3.44 -3.70 -17.34
N HIS A 74 -3.74 -3.37 -18.59
CA HIS A 74 -3.72 -4.33 -19.70
C HIS A 74 -2.34 -4.95 -19.97
N ASN A 75 -1.24 -4.28 -19.60
CA ASN A 75 0.11 -4.72 -19.94
C ASN A 75 1.02 -4.96 -18.72
N ALA A 76 0.70 -4.35 -17.57
CA ALA A 76 1.56 -4.42 -16.40
C ALA A 76 0.77 -4.44 -15.09
N LEU A 77 1.35 -5.13 -14.11
CA LEU A 77 1.05 -4.98 -12.70
C LEU A 77 1.93 -3.87 -12.13
N GLU A 78 1.29 -2.82 -11.63
CA GLU A 78 1.95 -1.70 -10.97
C GLU A 78 1.75 -1.83 -9.47
N PHE A 79 2.84 -1.88 -8.71
CA PHE A 79 2.80 -1.96 -7.26
C PHE A 79 3.57 -0.80 -6.64
N LYS A 80 2.91 0.00 -5.80
CA LYS A 80 3.55 1.09 -5.05
C LYS A 80 3.89 0.60 -3.66
N ASN A 81 5.18 0.33 -3.42
CA ASN A 81 5.63 -0.11 -2.10
C ASN A 81 5.68 1.07 -1.12
N PRO A 82 4.97 1.05 0.02
CA PRO A 82 4.89 2.19 0.93
C PRO A 82 6.17 2.53 1.71
N ALA A 83 7.24 1.72 1.65
CA ALA A 83 8.46 1.96 2.44
C ALA A 83 9.77 1.73 1.65
N PRO A 84 10.84 2.51 1.90
CA PRO A 84 10.89 3.87 2.46
C PRO A 84 10.75 4.97 1.38
N LEU A 85 10.81 4.62 0.10
CA LEU A 85 10.86 5.58 -1.02
C LEU A 85 9.66 5.52 -1.97
N GLY A 86 8.61 4.77 -1.65
CA GLY A 86 7.41 4.76 -2.50
C GLY A 86 7.66 4.16 -3.89
N SER A 87 8.65 3.27 -4.04
CA SER A 87 9.08 2.82 -5.37
C SER A 87 7.94 2.11 -6.09
N LEU A 88 7.64 2.62 -7.29
CA LEU A 88 6.73 1.99 -8.23
C LEU A 88 7.46 0.80 -8.85
N GLN A 89 6.97 -0.40 -8.56
CA GLN A 89 7.40 -1.63 -9.20
C GLN A 89 6.45 -1.94 -10.34
N LEU A 90 6.96 -1.90 -11.56
CA LEU A 90 6.23 -2.26 -12.77
C LEU A 90 6.64 -3.67 -13.20
N VAL A 91 5.65 -4.55 -13.32
CA VAL A 91 5.82 -5.95 -13.69
C VAL A 91 4.99 -6.21 -14.95
N PRO A 92 5.63 -6.40 -16.12
CA PRO A 92 4.91 -6.78 -17.33
C PRO A 92 4.16 -8.09 -17.14
N LEU A 93 2.87 -8.15 -17.51
CA LEU A 93 2.03 -9.33 -17.26
C LEU A 93 2.55 -10.57 -17.98
N ASN A 94 3.06 -10.41 -19.20
CA ASN A 94 3.69 -11.47 -19.99
C ASN A 94 4.99 -12.03 -19.38
N SER A 95 5.57 -11.33 -18.40
CA SER A 95 6.78 -11.77 -17.71
C SER A 95 6.48 -12.60 -16.47
N ILE A 96 5.23 -12.62 -15.99
CA ILE A 96 4.83 -13.35 -14.78
C ILE A 96 4.87 -14.84 -15.07
N ARG A 97 5.68 -15.59 -14.32
CA ARG A 97 5.83 -17.04 -14.44
C ARG A 97 4.94 -17.80 -13.47
N SER A 98 4.88 -17.31 -12.24
CA SER A 98 4.14 -17.95 -11.16
C SER A 98 3.69 -16.89 -10.18
N VAL A 99 2.57 -17.18 -9.51
CA VAL A 99 2.14 -16.42 -8.34
C VAL A 99 1.88 -17.42 -7.22
N SER A 100 2.40 -17.15 -6.03
CA SER A 100 2.12 -17.95 -4.83
C SER A 100 1.62 -17.09 -3.68
N ARG A 101 0.71 -17.66 -2.89
CA ARG A 101 0.16 -17.03 -1.69
C ARG A 101 0.88 -17.56 -0.45
N GLN A 102 1.51 -16.67 0.30
CA GLN A 102 2.03 -16.95 1.63
C GLN A 102 1.17 -16.27 2.71
N LYS A 103 1.37 -16.66 3.97
CA LYS A 103 0.59 -16.16 5.13
C LYS A 103 0.51 -14.63 5.25
N ARG A 104 1.55 -13.89 4.83
CA ARG A 104 1.64 -12.43 4.96
C ARG A 104 1.84 -11.68 3.64
N ARG A 105 2.03 -12.38 2.52
CA ARG A 105 2.40 -11.76 1.23
C ARG A 105 2.00 -12.64 0.05
N PHE A 106 1.74 -12.00 -1.10
CA PHE A 106 1.78 -12.65 -2.40
C PHE A 106 3.19 -12.52 -2.98
N ILE A 107 3.65 -13.57 -3.64
CA ILE A 107 4.94 -13.62 -4.32
C ILE A 107 4.67 -13.78 -5.80
N VAL A 108 5.09 -12.79 -6.58
CA VAL A 108 5.01 -12.79 -8.04
C VAL A 108 6.42 -13.02 -8.58
N GLU A 109 6.62 -14.16 -9.24
CA GLU A 109 7.88 -14.48 -9.90
C GLU A 109 7.83 -14.05 -11.36
N THR A 110 8.90 -13.42 -11.84
CA THR A 110 8.98 -12.94 -13.22
C THR A 110 10.15 -13.58 -13.95
N SER A 111 10.08 -13.62 -15.28
CA SER A 111 11.17 -14.11 -16.13
C SER A 111 12.41 -13.21 -16.14
N HIS A 112 12.24 -11.91 -15.89
CA HIS A 112 13.29 -10.91 -16.07
C HIS A 112 13.90 -10.40 -14.76
N GLN A 113 13.21 -10.51 -13.63
CA GLN A 113 13.75 -10.08 -12.33
C GLN A 113 14.31 -11.26 -11.54
N ARG A 114 15.56 -11.12 -11.05
CA ARG A 114 16.19 -12.12 -10.16
C ARG A 114 15.49 -12.26 -8.81
N LYS A 115 14.83 -11.21 -8.33
CA LYS A 115 14.12 -11.22 -7.05
C LYS A 115 12.61 -11.21 -7.32
N PRO A 116 11.81 -12.00 -6.60
CA PRO A 116 10.38 -11.97 -6.75
C PRO A 116 9.80 -10.67 -6.18
N VAL A 117 8.69 -10.24 -6.77
CA VAL A 117 7.92 -9.09 -6.31
C VAL A 117 7.04 -9.55 -5.16
N ASN A 118 7.25 -8.95 -4.00
CA ASN A 118 6.53 -9.29 -2.78
C ASN A 118 5.44 -8.24 -2.55
N LEU A 119 4.19 -8.68 -2.54
CA LEU A 119 3.02 -7.85 -2.26
C LEU A 119 2.52 -8.17 -0.83
N PRO A 120 2.82 -7.36 0.18
CA PRO A 120 2.37 -7.63 1.55
C PRO A 120 0.85 -7.52 1.66
N ILE A 121 0.20 -8.58 2.18
CA ILE A 121 -1.27 -8.71 2.26
C ILE A 121 -1.86 -7.59 3.13
N GLU A 122 -1.14 -7.18 4.16
CA GLU A 122 -1.56 -6.14 5.12
C GLU A 122 -1.82 -4.78 4.46
N LEU A 123 -1.25 -4.52 3.29
CA LEU A 123 -1.45 -3.28 2.55
C LEU A 123 -2.79 -3.22 1.82
N PHE A 124 -3.43 -4.36 1.59
CA PHE A 124 -4.70 -4.46 0.88
C PHE A 124 -5.87 -4.52 1.87
N LYS A 125 -7.05 -4.06 1.45
CA LYS A 125 -8.26 -4.24 2.26
C LYS A 125 -8.57 -5.73 2.36
N PRO A 126 -9.03 -6.24 3.53
CA PRO A 126 -9.29 -7.68 3.71
C PRO A 126 -10.26 -8.26 2.68
N GLU A 127 -11.26 -7.48 2.27
CA GLU A 127 -12.24 -7.84 1.22
C GLU A 127 -11.61 -7.98 -0.17
N GLU A 128 -10.59 -7.18 -0.47
CA GLU A 128 -9.90 -7.16 -1.77
C GLU A 128 -8.80 -8.25 -1.89
N VAL A 129 -8.46 -8.95 -0.81
CA VAL A 129 -7.36 -9.94 -0.79
C VAL A 129 -7.68 -11.18 -1.63
N GLU A 130 -8.89 -11.72 -1.52
CA GLU A 130 -9.30 -12.89 -2.29
C GLU A 130 -9.47 -12.54 -3.77
N ASP A 131 -10.02 -11.36 -4.07
CA ASP A 131 -10.16 -10.85 -5.43
C ASP A 131 -8.79 -10.65 -6.09
N LEU A 132 -7.83 -10.03 -5.38
CA LEU A 132 -6.46 -9.87 -5.86
C LEU A 132 -5.81 -11.23 -6.14
N TRP A 133 -6.00 -12.21 -5.27
CA TRP A 133 -5.48 -13.56 -5.48
C TRP A 133 -6.08 -14.23 -6.72
N SER A 134 -7.39 -14.09 -6.92
CA SER A 134 -8.10 -14.63 -8.08
C SER A 134 -7.57 -14.03 -9.38
N VAL A 135 -7.49 -12.69 -9.44
CA VAL A 135 -6.98 -11.96 -10.62
C VAL A 135 -5.53 -12.35 -10.92
N LEU A 136 -4.67 -12.42 -9.90
CA LEU A 136 -3.27 -12.82 -10.09
C LEU A 136 -3.13 -14.26 -10.61
N ASN A 137 -3.98 -15.18 -10.18
CA ASN A 137 -3.97 -16.55 -10.71
C ASN A 137 -4.47 -16.64 -12.14
N ASP A 138 -5.52 -15.88 -12.49
CA ASP A 138 -6.05 -15.84 -13.84
C ASP A 138 -5.03 -15.29 -14.85
N LEU A 139 -4.12 -14.42 -14.41
CA LEU A 139 -3.00 -13.93 -15.21
C LEU A 139 -1.94 -15.00 -15.53
N VAL A 140 -1.82 -16.04 -14.71
CA VAL A 140 -0.84 -17.14 -14.90
C VAL A 140 -1.45 -18.34 -15.60
N LYS A 141 -2.77 -18.49 -15.58
CA LYS A 141 -3.44 -19.56 -16.31
C LYS A 141 -3.11 -19.42 -17.81
N PRO A 142 -2.69 -20.51 -18.48
CA PRO A 142 -2.48 -20.46 -19.91
C PRO A 142 -3.79 -19.98 -20.57
N GLN A 143 -3.72 -18.94 -21.39
CA GLN A 143 -4.82 -18.57 -22.28
C GLN A 143 -4.98 -19.68 -23.32
N TYR A 144 -5.59 -20.79 -22.90
CA TYR A 144 -6.00 -21.86 -23.78
C TYR A 144 -7.44 -21.57 -24.17
N LYS A 145 -7.66 -21.42 -25.50
CA LYS A 145 -8.85 -20.94 -26.23
C LYS A 145 -8.72 -19.44 -26.55
N GLU A 146 -8.54 -19.00 -27.79
CA GLU A 146 -9.38 -19.29 -28.96
C GLU A 146 -8.63 -18.90 -30.25
N ASN A 147 -8.05 -19.87 -30.97
CA ASN A 147 -7.58 -19.75 -32.36
C ASN A 147 -7.65 -21.15 -33.00
N ALA A 148 -8.83 -21.75 -32.93
CA ALA A 148 -9.19 -22.93 -33.70
C ALA A 148 -10.42 -22.57 -34.54
N GLN A 149 -10.18 -21.81 -35.61
CA GLN A 149 -11.03 -21.73 -36.80
C GLN A 149 -10.13 -21.60 -38.02
#